data_AF-A0A7N6FL75-F1
#
_entry.id   AF-A0A7N6FL75-F1
#
_cell.length_a   1.000
_cell.length_b   1.000
_cell.length_c   1.000
_cell.angle_alpha   90.00
_cell.angle_beta   90.00
_cell.angle_gamma   90.00
#
_symmetry.space_group_name_H-M   'P 1'
#
loop_
_entity.id
_entity.type
_entity.pdbx_description
1 polymer ?
#
loop_
_entity_poly.entity_id
_entity_poly.type
_entity_poly.pdbx_seq_one_letter_code
_entity_poly.pdbx_strand_id
1 'polypeptide(L)'
;APECSSSEPGVILSDSSAADTKRPQFGTRFLTDPRQVFQHNAWDNVEWTEEQETAAKKKVSENSQPLPTEKQEEYDSRANEYWNDFYTIHENRFFKDRHWLFTEFPELAPRCSLNHESHPGVCGTDDVQQNGLDEEQCSEAASLPHTDGDFPGSSATYRILEVGCGVGNTVFPILKTNNDPGLFVYCCDFSSTAVELVKTNPEYDPGRCFAFVHDLSDVEANYPIPSGSLDVIVLIFVLSALHPNKMQASISRLASLLKPGGVILLRDYGRYDMAQLRFKKGRCLSENFYVRGDGTRVYFFTQDELHELFVGAGLEKVQNLVDRRLQVNRGKQLTMYRVWIQCKYRRALVQPS
;
A
#
# COMPACT_ATOMS: atom_id res chain seq x y z
N ALA A 1 32.65 54.25 47.23
CA ALA A 1 32.76 53.54 48.52
C ALA A 1 31.36 53.09 48.92
N PRO A 2 31.21 51.86 49.45
CA PRO A 2 30.38 50.83 48.80
C PRO A 2 29.20 50.38 49.67
N GLU A 3 28.28 49.58 49.09
CA GLU A 3 27.90 48.32 49.71
C GLU A 3 27.38 47.33 48.65
N CYS A 4 27.93 46.14 48.72
CA CYS A 4 27.75 44.99 47.86
C CYS A 4 26.90 43.99 48.65
N SER A 5 25.81 43.47 48.08
CA SER A 5 25.28 42.18 48.52
C SER A 5 24.75 41.40 47.31
N SER A 6 25.38 40.26 47.10
CA SER A 6 25.03 39.21 46.17
C SER A 6 24.00 38.27 46.81
N SER A 7 22.98 37.87 46.06
CA SER A 7 22.30 36.58 46.27
C SER A 7 21.56 36.13 45.01
N GLU A 8 22.14 35.09 44.41
CA GLU A 8 21.61 33.98 43.63
C GLU A 8 20.60 34.20 42.47
N PRO A 9 20.94 33.76 41.23
CA PRO A 9 19.98 33.65 40.15
C PRO A 9 19.06 32.43 40.36
N GLY A 10 17.76 32.68 40.30
CA GLY A 10 16.73 31.65 40.35
C GLY A 10 16.94 30.58 39.28
N VAL A 11 16.89 29.33 39.73
CA VAL A 11 16.94 28.11 38.90
C VAL A 11 15.80 28.16 37.88
N ILE A 12 16.14 28.38 36.61
CA ILE A 12 15.25 28.06 35.49
C ILE A 12 15.25 26.54 35.41
N LEU A 13 14.18 25.91 35.92
CA LEU A 13 13.90 24.51 35.67
C LEU A 13 13.69 24.34 34.17
N SER A 14 14.74 23.86 33.50
CA SER A 14 14.68 23.29 32.17
C SER A 14 13.76 22.07 32.24
N ASP A 15 12.57 22.17 31.65
CA ASP A 15 11.72 21.00 31.42
C ASP A 15 12.32 20.18 30.28
N SER A 16 13.37 19.41 30.61
CA SER A 16 13.93 18.36 29.76
C SER A 16 13.24 17.04 30.10
N SER A 17 12.12 16.76 29.44
CA SER A 17 11.80 15.39 29.03
C SER A 17 10.71 15.40 27.97
N ALA A 18 11.04 15.88 26.77
CA ALA A 18 10.42 15.33 25.58
C ALA A 18 10.92 13.88 25.44
N ALA A 19 10.37 13.00 26.28
CA ALA A 19 10.52 11.57 26.14
C ALA A 19 10.00 11.24 24.74
N ASP A 20 10.93 10.79 23.91
CA ASP A 20 10.71 10.26 22.57
C ASP A 20 9.73 9.07 22.69
N THR A 21 8.45 9.41 22.73
CA THR A 21 7.37 8.46 22.95
C THR A 21 7.18 7.78 21.62
N LYS A 22 7.89 6.67 21.43
CA LYS A 22 7.68 5.72 20.33
C LYS A 22 6.18 5.60 20.11
N ARG A 23 5.74 5.96 18.90
CA ARG A 23 4.33 5.94 18.52
C ARG A 23 3.77 4.55 18.87
N PRO A 24 2.69 4.45 19.67
CA PRO A 24 2.14 3.16 20.05
C PRO A 24 1.84 2.33 18.80
N GLN A 25 2.17 1.04 18.86
CA GLN A 25 1.83 0.09 17.82
C GLN A 25 0.31 0.15 17.56
N PHE A 26 -0.10 0.12 16.29
CA PHE A 26 -1.51 0.16 15.90
C PHE A 26 -2.28 -1.02 16.54
N GLY A 27 -3.55 -0.80 16.91
CA GLY A 27 -4.38 -1.82 17.56
C GLY A 27 -4.38 -1.81 19.09
N THR A 28 -3.85 -0.75 19.72
CA THR A 28 -3.74 -0.63 21.19
C THR A 28 -4.70 0.39 21.81
N ARG A 29 -5.39 1.21 21.00
CA ARG A 29 -6.24 2.30 21.50
C ARG A 29 -7.71 1.96 21.37
N PHE A 30 -8.27 1.33 22.39
CA PHE A 30 -9.68 0.92 22.43
C PHE A 30 -10.53 2.00 23.10
N LEU A 31 -11.65 2.39 22.46
CA LEU A 31 -12.60 3.31 23.07
C LEU A 31 -13.50 2.53 24.03
N THR A 32 -13.16 2.55 25.32
CA THR A 32 -13.94 1.85 26.37
C THR A 32 -14.98 2.75 27.05
N ASP A 33 -14.75 4.06 27.07
CA ASP A 33 -15.68 5.07 27.59
C ASP A 33 -16.06 6.06 26.49
N PRO A 34 -17.33 6.07 26.01
CA PRO A 34 -17.78 6.97 24.95
C PRO A 34 -17.54 8.46 25.21
N ARG A 35 -17.44 8.88 26.48
CA ARG A 35 -17.17 10.28 26.87
C ARG A 35 -15.74 10.71 26.52
N GLN A 36 -14.84 9.75 26.28
CA GLN A 36 -13.44 10.00 26.02
C GLN A 36 -13.10 10.11 24.53
N VAL A 37 -14.09 10.04 23.64
CA VAL A 37 -13.90 9.98 22.18
C VAL A 37 -12.95 11.06 21.62
N PHE A 38 -12.89 12.26 22.21
CA PHE A 38 -12.03 13.36 21.75
C PHE A 38 -10.61 13.37 22.34
N GLN A 39 -10.22 12.43 23.21
CA GLN A 39 -8.87 12.37 23.79
C GLN A 39 -7.81 11.99 22.75
N HIS A 40 -8.16 11.14 21.78
CA HIS A 40 -7.28 10.73 20.70
C HIS A 40 -7.86 11.10 19.32
N ASN A 41 -6.99 11.19 18.31
CA ASN A 41 -7.42 11.44 16.93
C ASN A 41 -8.04 10.22 16.26
N ALA A 42 -7.80 9.02 16.81
CA ALA A 42 -8.32 7.76 16.30
C ALA A 42 -8.41 6.72 17.41
N TRP A 43 -9.42 5.86 17.30
CA TRP A 43 -9.63 4.66 18.11
C TRP A 43 -9.68 3.44 17.19
N ASP A 44 -9.08 2.35 17.65
CA ASP A 44 -8.89 1.10 16.92
C ASP A 44 -9.96 0.06 17.35
N ASN A 45 -10.28 -0.90 16.47
CA ASN A 45 -11.21 -2.01 16.72
C ASN A 45 -12.59 -1.59 17.25
N VAL A 46 -13.17 -0.57 16.63
CA VAL A 46 -14.47 -0.05 17.07
C VAL A 46 -15.59 -0.97 16.60
N GLU A 47 -16.29 -1.58 17.55
CA GLU A 47 -17.51 -2.33 17.30
C GLU A 47 -18.67 -1.39 17.03
N TRP A 48 -19.53 -1.79 16.08
CA TRP A 48 -20.73 -1.06 15.75
C TRP A 48 -21.90 -1.68 16.50
N THR A 49 -22.83 -0.85 16.94
CA THR A 49 -24.12 -1.34 17.44
C THR A 49 -24.99 -1.83 16.29
N GLU A 50 -25.99 -2.67 16.60
CA GLU A 50 -26.95 -3.14 15.60
C GLU A 50 -27.70 -1.98 14.93
N GLU A 51 -27.97 -0.90 15.66
CA GLU A 51 -28.60 0.30 15.10
C GLU A 51 -27.70 1.02 14.11
N GLN A 52 -26.39 1.11 14.39
CA GLN A 52 -25.41 1.70 13.47
C GLN A 52 -25.32 0.90 12.17
N GLU A 53 -25.27 -0.43 12.29
CA GLU A 53 -25.24 -1.33 11.13
C GLU A 53 -26.54 -1.24 10.32
N THR A 54 -27.70 -1.22 10.98
CA THR A 54 -29.01 -1.06 10.34
C THR A 54 -29.12 0.29 9.62
N ALA A 55 -28.65 1.37 10.24
CA ALA A 55 -28.64 2.70 9.64
C ALA A 55 -27.73 2.75 8.39
N ALA A 56 -26.56 2.11 8.46
CA ALA A 56 -25.65 2.02 7.32
C ALA A 56 -26.24 1.20 6.16
N LYS A 57 -26.83 0.04 6.45
CA LYS A 57 -27.57 -0.78 5.47
C LYS A 57 -28.66 0.02 4.77
N LYS A 58 -29.50 0.72 5.55
CA LYS A 58 -30.53 1.61 5.00
C LYS A 58 -29.92 2.67 4.09
N LYS A 59 -28.80 3.28 4.49
CA LYS A 59 -28.16 4.34 3.71
C LYS A 59 -27.60 3.86 2.38
N VAL A 60 -27.01 2.68 2.35
CA VAL A 60 -26.52 2.06 1.11
C VAL A 60 -27.69 1.75 0.19
N SER A 61 -28.78 1.18 0.71
CA SER A 61 -30.00 0.90 -0.07
C SER A 61 -30.66 2.16 -0.66
N GLU A 62 -30.71 3.27 0.10
CA GLU A 62 -31.22 4.55 -0.41
C GLU A 62 -30.43 5.10 -1.61
N ASN A 63 -29.16 4.72 -1.72
CA ASN A 63 -28.20 5.25 -2.69
C ASN A 63 -27.82 4.25 -3.77
N SER A 64 -28.39 3.05 -3.80
CA SER A 64 -27.98 1.96 -4.70
C SER A 64 -28.62 2.01 -6.08
N GLN A 65 -29.51 2.98 -6.37
CA GLN A 65 -30.13 3.11 -7.68
C GLN A 65 -29.05 3.39 -8.75
N PRO A 66 -28.81 2.47 -9.71
CA PRO A 66 -27.79 2.63 -10.72
C PRO A 66 -28.08 3.81 -11.65
N LEU A 67 -27.02 4.42 -12.16
CA LEU A 67 -27.07 5.36 -13.27
C LEU A 67 -27.58 4.69 -14.56
N PRO A 68 -28.09 5.45 -15.54
CA PRO A 68 -28.38 4.91 -16.88
C PRO A 68 -27.17 4.22 -17.49
N THR A 69 -27.40 3.18 -18.31
CA THR A 69 -26.32 2.36 -18.90
C THR A 69 -25.34 3.20 -19.69
N GLU A 70 -25.81 4.22 -20.44
CA GLU A 70 -24.91 5.08 -21.23
C GLU A 70 -23.91 5.83 -20.34
N LYS A 71 -24.33 6.22 -19.14
CA LYS A 71 -23.45 6.86 -18.15
C LYS A 71 -22.47 5.86 -17.53
N GLN A 72 -22.89 4.62 -17.29
CA GLN A 72 -21.98 3.59 -16.79
C GLN A 72 -20.88 3.28 -17.80
N GLU A 73 -21.23 3.17 -19.09
CA GLU A 73 -20.29 2.96 -20.20
C GLU A 73 -19.35 4.16 -20.40
N GLU A 74 -19.85 5.39 -20.27
CA GLU A 74 -19.03 6.60 -20.29
C GLU A 74 -17.96 6.56 -19.18
N TYR A 75 -18.35 6.21 -17.95
CA TYR A 75 -17.41 6.13 -16.83
C TYR A 75 -16.43 4.95 -16.91
N ASP A 76 -16.78 3.86 -17.60
CA ASP A 76 -15.82 2.76 -17.84
C ASP A 76 -14.83 3.09 -18.95
N SER A 77 -15.31 3.59 -20.09
CA SER A 77 -14.46 3.90 -21.25
C SER A 77 -13.45 5.02 -20.99
N ARG A 78 -13.81 6.00 -20.15
CA ARG A 78 -12.97 7.17 -19.82
C ARG A 78 -12.26 7.04 -18.48
N ALA A 79 -12.21 5.84 -17.90
CA ALA A 79 -11.64 5.64 -16.57
C ALA A 79 -10.19 6.13 -16.44
N ASN A 80 -9.38 6.02 -17.50
CA ASN A 80 -8.00 6.53 -17.54
C ASN A 80 -7.95 8.05 -17.48
N GLU A 81 -8.81 8.74 -18.23
CA GLU A 81 -8.88 10.20 -18.30
C GLU A 81 -9.15 10.78 -16.91
N TYR A 82 -10.12 10.23 -16.17
CA TYR A 82 -10.43 10.70 -14.82
C TYR A 82 -9.27 10.57 -13.84
N TRP A 83 -8.48 9.50 -13.94
CA TRP A 83 -7.27 9.35 -13.12
C TRP A 83 -6.15 10.29 -13.56
N ASN A 84 -5.94 10.49 -14.86
CA ASN A 84 -4.98 11.47 -15.38
C ASN A 84 -5.33 12.90 -14.91
N ASP A 85 -6.59 13.29 -15.00
CA ASP A 85 -7.08 14.59 -14.54
C ASP A 85 -6.88 14.74 -13.02
N PHE A 86 -7.21 13.70 -12.25
CA PHE A 86 -7.01 13.67 -10.81
C PHE A 86 -5.54 13.95 -10.44
N TYR A 87 -4.60 13.24 -11.06
CA TYR A 87 -3.17 13.42 -10.77
C TYR A 87 -2.62 14.74 -11.31
N THR A 88 -3.17 15.27 -12.40
CA THR A 88 -2.82 16.60 -12.92
C THR A 88 -3.22 17.72 -11.94
N ILE A 89 -4.39 17.60 -11.32
CA ILE A 89 -4.91 18.60 -10.37
C ILE A 89 -4.21 18.51 -9.02
N HIS A 90 -3.92 17.30 -8.56
CA HIS A 90 -3.50 17.04 -7.18
C HIS A 90 -2.01 16.82 -6.99
N GLU A 91 -1.29 16.37 -8.02
CA GLU A 91 0.14 16.06 -7.97
C GLU A 91 0.48 15.21 -6.72
N ASN A 92 1.51 15.60 -5.96
CA ASN A 92 1.95 14.92 -4.74
C ASN A 92 1.22 15.37 -3.45
N ARG A 93 0.19 16.21 -3.54
CA ARG A 93 -0.39 16.91 -2.38
C ARG A 93 -1.59 16.21 -1.76
N PHE A 94 -2.19 15.25 -2.45
CA PHE A 94 -3.45 14.63 -2.01
C PHE A 94 -3.23 13.44 -1.06
N PHE A 95 -2.33 12.54 -1.43
CA PHE A 95 -2.03 11.34 -0.66
C PHE A 95 -0.89 11.61 0.33
N LYS A 96 -0.95 10.96 1.51
CA LYS A 96 0.06 11.08 2.56
C LYS A 96 0.97 9.88 2.58
N ASP A 97 2.24 10.06 2.93
CA ASP A 97 3.16 8.94 3.11
C ASP A 97 2.60 7.89 4.06
N ARG A 98 2.74 6.61 3.66
CA ARG A 98 2.18 5.46 4.36
C ARG A 98 3.05 5.05 5.55
N HIS A 99 3.14 5.90 6.56
CA HIS A 99 3.93 5.63 7.78
C HIS A 99 3.51 4.37 8.55
N TRP A 100 2.32 3.84 8.28
CA TRP A 100 1.80 2.58 8.86
C TRP A 100 2.25 1.33 8.09
N LEU A 101 2.82 1.49 6.89
CA LEU A 101 3.05 0.43 5.92
C LEU A 101 3.76 -0.79 6.53
N PHE A 102 4.91 -0.59 7.17
CA PHE A 102 5.70 -1.69 7.73
C PHE A 102 5.13 -2.29 9.01
N THR A 103 4.23 -1.58 9.70
CA THR A 103 3.52 -2.17 10.85
C THR A 103 2.47 -3.17 10.40
N GLU A 104 1.78 -2.86 9.30
CA GLU A 104 0.69 -3.66 8.74
C GLU A 104 1.18 -4.73 7.76
N PHE A 105 2.30 -4.46 7.09
CA PHE A 105 2.93 -5.28 6.04
C PHE A 105 4.44 -5.42 6.30
N PRO A 106 4.84 -6.21 7.30
CA PRO A 106 6.26 -6.40 7.64
C PRO A 106 7.08 -7.05 6.52
N GLU A 107 6.46 -7.71 5.55
CA GLU A 107 7.11 -8.31 4.38
C GLU A 107 7.78 -7.29 3.46
N LEU A 108 7.43 -6.00 3.60
CA LEU A 108 8.01 -4.89 2.86
C LEU A 108 9.26 -4.31 3.55
N ALA A 109 9.46 -4.61 4.83
CA ALA A 109 10.62 -4.16 5.59
C ALA A 109 11.89 -4.90 5.12
N PRO A 110 13.10 -4.33 5.33
CA PRO A 110 14.34 -5.06 5.11
C PRO A 110 14.30 -6.40 5.83
N ARG A 111 14.66 -7.46 5.12
CA ARG A 111 14.88 -8.77 5.71
C ARG A 111 16.17 -8.67 6.53
N CYS A 112 16.10 -8.18 7.77
CA CYS A 112 17.12 -8.52 8.76
C CYS A 112 17.14 -10.05 8.80
N SER A 113 18.21 -10.63 8.29
CA SER A 113 18.44 -12.06 8.10
C SER A 113 17.60 -12.91 9.05
N LEU A 114 16.43 -13.39 8.61
CA LEU A 114 15.56 -14.32 9.36
C LEU A 114 16.19 -15.73 9.38
N ASN A 115 17.53 -15.80 9.43
CA ASN A 115 18.36 -16.99 9.50
C ASN A 115 19.18 -17.00 10.81
N HIS A 116 18.62 -16.49 11.90
CA HIS A 116 19.16 -16.80 13.23
C HIS A 116 18.11 -17.50 14.08
N GLU A 117 17.65 -18.65 13.59
CA GLU A 117 17.46 -19.77 14.51
C GLU A 117 18.86 -20.18 14.98
N SER A 118 19.07 -20.02 16.27
CA SER A 118 20.30 -20.30 16.98
C SER A 118 20.58 -21.81 16.99
N HIS A 119 21.38 -22.27 16.05
CA HIS A 119 22.16 -23.49 16.24
C HIS A 119 23.47 -23.14 16.96
N PRO A 120 23.72 -23.68 18.17
CA PRO A 120 24.94 -23.41 18.90
C PRO A 120 26.09 -24.27 18.35
N GLY A 121 27.18 -23.61 17.97
CA GLY A 121 28.52 -24.19 17.86
C GLY A 121 28.88 -24.72 16.46
N VAL A 122 29.86 -24.08 15.83
CA VAL A 122 31.26 -24.51 15.89
C VAL A 122 32.15 -23.38 15.37
N CYS A 123 33.17 -23.07 16.17
CA CYS A 123 34.27 -22.18 15.87
C CYS A 123 35.15 -22.76 14.76
N GLY A 124 35.50 -21.94 13.78
CA GLY A 124 36.50 -22.25 12.76
C GLY A 124 37.03 -20.94 12.19
N THR A 125 38.13 -20.48 12.76
CA THR A 125 39.01 -19.46 12.18
C THR A 125 39.54 -19.94 10.84
N ASP A 126 39.68 -19.04 9.87
CA ASP A 126 40.96 -18.87 9.15
C ASP A 126 40.93 -17.60 8.29
N ASP A 127 41.92 -16.75 8.58
CA ASP A 127 42.36 -15.58 7.84
C ASP A 127 42.94 -15.98 6.48
N VAL A 128 42.59 -15.25 5.41
CA VAL A 128 43.54 -14.93 4.32
C VAL A 128 43.26 -13.54 3.78
N GLN A 129 44.21 -12.62 4.01
CA GLN A 129 44.41 -11.37 3.27
C GLN A 129 45.09 -11.66 1.92
N GLN A 130 44.70 -10.96 0.85
CA GLN A 130 45.67 -10.30 -0.04
C GLN A 130 45.04 -9.28 -1.03
N ASN A 131 45.42 -8.02 -0.81
CA ASN A 131 45.88 -6.96 -1.74
C ASN A 131 45.50 -6.93 -3.23
N GLY A 132 45.19 -5.71 -3.71
CA GLY A 132 45.91 -5.13 -4.88
C GLY A 132 45.09 -4.44 -5.97
N LEU A 133 44.90 -3.12 -5.83
CA LEU A 133 45.04 -2.00 -6.79
C LEU A 133 44.61 -2.09 -8.28
N ASP A 134 43.79 -1.10 -8.63
CA ASP A 134 43.87 -0.14 -9.75
C ASP A 134 43.27 -0.40 -11.16
N GLU A 135 42.54 0.66 -11.57
CA GLU A 135 42.42 1.31 -12.88
C GLU A 135 41.22 1.08 -13.80
N GLU A 136 40.67 2.24 -14.20
CA GLU A 136 39.63 2.51 -15.18
C GLU A 136 40.05 2.08 -16.60
N GLN A 137 39.10 1.58 -17.39
CA GLN A 137 38.96 2.02 -18.78
C GLN A 137 37.60 1.67 -19.40
N CYS A 138 36.95 2.71 -19.94
CA CYS A 138 35.92 2.62 -20.96
C CYS A 138 36.53 2.16 -22.30
N SER A 139 35.94 1.16 -22.96
CA SER A 139 35.64 1.23 -24.40
C SER A 139 34.84 0.02 -24.93
N GLU A 140 33.92 0.40 -25.81
CA GLU A 140 33.37 -0.31 -26.98
C GLU A 140 32.58 -1.62 -26.86
N ALA A 141 31.34 -1.48 -27.32
CA ALA A 141 30.38 -2.49 -27.69
C ALA A 141 31.00 -3.62 -28.54
N ALA A 142 31.06 -4.82 -27.94
CA ALA A 142 31.06 -6.08 -28.66
C ALA A 142 29.75 -6.81 -28.33
N SER A 143 28.93 -6.99 -29.34
CA SER A 143 27.66 -7.71 -29.32
C SER A 143 27.83 -9.12 -28.75
N LEU A 144 27.33 -9.34 -27.53
CA LEU A 144 27.18 -10.65 -26.92
C LEU A 144 25.77 -11.20 -27.21
N PRO A 145 25.64 -12.52 -27.39
CA PRO A 145 24.41 -13.14 -27.87
C PRO A 145 23.30 -13.02 -26.82
N HIS A 146 22.11 -12.59 -27.25
CA HIS A 146 20.91 -12.49 -26.44
C HIS A 146 20.65 -13.79 -25.67
N THR A 147 20.78 -13.72 -24.35
CA THR A 147 20.17 -14.68 -23.43
C THR A 147 18.80 -14.13 -23.05
N ASP A 148 17.77 -14.97 -23.05
CA ASP A 148 16.51 -14.72 -22.34
C ASP A 148 16.86 -14.43 -20.86
N GLY A 149 17.02 -13.16 -20.46
CA GLY A 149 17.55 -12.88 -19.12
C GLY A 149 17.69 -11.43 -18.69
N ASP A 150 17.60 -10.46 -19.59
CA ASP A 150 17.77 -9.05 -19.22
C ASP A 150 16.43 -8.30 -19.16
N PHE A 151 15.88 -8.21 -17.95
CA PHE A 151 14.75 -7.36 -17.60
C PHE A 151 15.14 -6.47 -16.42
N PRO A 152 14.52 -5.28 -16.23
CA PRO A 152 14.88 -4.40 -15.12
C PRO A 152 14.81 -5.16 -13.79
N GLY A 153 15.87 -5.15 -12.97
CA GLY A 153 15.90 -5.89 -11.70
C GLY A 153 16.10 -7.41 -11.82
N SER A 154 16.59 -7.92 -12.96
CA SER A 154 16.90 -9.34 -13.16
C SER A 154 17.90 -9.90 -12.14
N SER A 155 18.87 -9.10 -11.68
CA SER A 155 19.85 -9.48 -10.65
C SER A 155 19.31 -9.45 -9.21
N ALA A 156 18.11 -8.90 -8.99
CA ALA A 156 17.53 -8.75 -7.66
C ALA A 156 17.07 -10.09 -7.06
N THR A 157 17.33 -10.29 -5.77
CA THR A 157 16.94 -11.49 -5.01
C THR A 157 15.56 -11.36 -4.36
N TYR A 158 15.05 -10.12 -4.27
CA TYR A 158 13.73 -9.82 -3.70
C TYR A 158 13.01 -8.79 -4.55
N ARG A 159 11.86 -9.16 -5.13
CA ARG A 159 11.15 -8.32 -6.09
C ARG A 159 9.73 -8.00 -5.63
N ILE A 160 9.40 -6.71 -5.59
CA ILE A 160 8.09 -6.20 -5.18
C ILE A 160 7.43 -5.51 -6.38
N LEU A 161 6.13 -5.74 -6.59
CA LEU A 161 5.31 -4.94 -7.50
C LEU A 161 4.26 -4.17 -6.70
N GLU A 162 4.26 -2.84 -6.77
CA GLU A 162 3.11 -2.02 -6.38
C GLU A 162 2.22 -1.77 -7.59
N VAL A 163 0.94 -2.15 -7.51
CA VAL A 163 -0.07 -1.83 -8.52
C VAL A 163 -0.91 -0.66 -8.03
N GLY A 164 -1.10 0.35 -8.88
CA GLY A 164 -1.73 1.62 -8.50
C GLY A 164 -0.78 2.47 -7.66
N CYS A 165 0.46 2.65 -8.11
CA CYS A 165 1.49 3.34 -7.34
C CYS A 165 1.20 4.84 -7.11
N GLY A 166 0.30 5.42 -7.91
CA GLY A 166 0.04 6.85 -7.92
C GLY A 166 1.36 7.62 -8.04
N VAL A 167 1.56 8.58 -7.14
CA VAL A 167 2.76 9.41 -7.07
C VAL A 167 3.88 8.84 -6.18
N GLY A 168 3.82 7.54 -5.83
CA GLY A 168 4.91 6.83 -5.14
C GLY A 168 4.87 6.87 -3.60
N ASN A 169 3.69 7.13 -3.01
CA ASN A 169 3.52 7.21 -1.54
C ASN A 169 3.78 5.89 -0.78
N THR A 170 3.98 4.79 -1.49
CA THR A 170 4.39 3.49 -0.95
C THR A 170 5.78 3.11 -1.47
N VAL A 171 6.03 3.23 -2.78
CA VAL A 171 7.35 2.98 -3.41
C VAL A 171 8.49 3.67 -2.66
N PHE A 172 8.42 4.99 -2.48
CA PHE A 172 9.54 5.74 -1.90
C PHE A 172 9.78 5.40 -0.42
N PRO A 173 8.75 5.27 0.43
CA PRO A 173 8.94 4.71 1.77
C PRO A 173 9.58 3.33 1.80
N ILE A 174 9.25 2.41 0.87
CA ILE A 174 9.91 1.11 0.75
C ILE A 174 11.40 1.29 0.43
N LEU A 175 11.73 2.04 -0.62
CA LEU A 175 13.12 2.25 -1.06
C LEU A 175 13.99 2.92 0.01
N LYS A 176 13.40 3.87 0.76
CA LYS A 176 14.07 4.60 1.84
C LYS A 176 14.32 3.73 3.08
N THR A 177 13.39 2.83 3.39
CA THR A 177 13.47 2.01 4.61
C THR A 177 14.27 0.74 4.39
N ASN A 178 14.15 0.13 3.21
CA ASN A 178 14.84 -1.10 2.85
C ASN A 178 16.05 -0.77 1.96
N ASN A 179 17.25 -0.82 2.53
CA ASN A 179 18.52 -0.53 1.84
C ASN A 179 19.23 -1.80 1.32
N ASP A 180 18.55 -2.94 1.28
CA ASP A 180 19.10 -4.18 0.74
C ASP A 180 19.42 -3.99 -0.77
N PRO A 181 20.66 -4.26 -1.23
CA PRO A 181 21.02 -4.17 -2.65
C PRO A 181 20.31 -5.23 -3.50
N GLY A 182 19.78 -6.29 -2.90
CA GLY A 182 18.99 -7.33 -3.55
C GLY A 182 17.52 -6.97 -3.73
N LEU A 183 17.05 -5.81 -3.25
CA LEU A 183 15.69 -5.33 -3.45
C LEU A 183 15.53 -4.64 -4.80
N PHE A 184 14.48 -5.00 -5.55
CA PHE A 184 14.01 -4.23 -6.69
C PHE A 184 12.48 -4.02 -6.65
N VAL A 185 12.05 -2.78 -6.88
CA VAL A 185 10.63 -2.40 -6.80
C VAL A 185 10.09 -2.01 -8.17
N TYR A 186 9.18 -2.81 -8.70
CA TYR A 186 8.33 -2.41 -9.81
C TYR A 186 7.15 -1.62 -9.29
N CYS A 187 6.73 -0.60 -10.02
CA CYS A 187 5.54 0.16 -9.70
C CYS A 187 4.79 0.54 -10.97
N CYS A 188 3.48 0.34 -10.97
CA CYS A 188 2.67 0.71 -12.12
C CYS A 188 1.39 1.43 -11.72
N ASP A 189 0.91 2.27 -12.63
CA ASP A 189 -0.38 2.91 -12.50
C ASP A 189 -1.07 2.93 -13.87
N PHE A 190 -2.40 2.98 -13.86
CA PHE A 190 -3.20 3.15 -15.07
C PHE A 190 -3.01 4.56 -15.66
N SER A 191 -2.70 5.53 -14.80
CA SER A 191 -2.43 6.91 -15.20
C SER A 191 -0.98 7.10 -15.63
N SER A 192 -0.78 7.57 -16.86
CA SER A 192 0.52 8.02 -17.34
C SER A 192 1.04 9.22 -16.56
N THR A 193 0.15 10.13 -16.14
CA THR A 193 0.51 11.28 -15.30
C THR A 193 1.07 10.84 -13.95
N ALA A 194 0.48 9.83 -13.30
CA ALA A 194 0.99 9.28 -12.05
C ALA A 194 2.40 8.69 -12.22
N VAL A 195 2.60 7.87 -13.25
CA VAL A 195 3.90 7.25 -13.55
C VAL A 195 4.97 8.31 -13.83
N GLU A 196 4.63 9.38 -14.55
CA GLU A 196 5.56 10.49 -14.79
C GLU A 196 5.94 11.22 -13.49
N LEU A 197 4.98 11.45 -12.60
CA LEU A 197 5.24 12.04 -11.28
C LEU A 197 6.15 11.16 -10.42
N VAL A 198 6.08 9.84 -10.55
CA VAL A 198 7.03 8.91 -9.91
C VAL A 198 8.42 9.05 -10.54
N LYS A 199 8.52 9.02 -11.87
CA LYS A 199 9.82 9.08 -12.58
C LYS A 199 10.56 10.40 -12.41
N THR A 200 9.83 11.50 -12.24
CA THR A 200 10.40 12.84 -12.03
C THR A 200 10.69 13.15 -10.57
N ASN A 201 10.31 12.27 -9.64
CA ASN A 201 10.64 12.42 -8.24
C ASN A 201 12.17 12.29 -8.03
N PRO A 202 12.83 13.19 -7.27
CA PRO A 202 14.26 13.09 -6.98
C PRO A 202 14.70 11.80 -6.26
N GLU A 203 13.77 11.09 -5.60
CA GLU A 203 14.02 9.80 -4.95
C GLU A 203 13.89 8.60 -5.91
N TYR A 204 13.55 8.83 -7.19
CA TYR A 204 13.49 7.79 -8.20
C TYR A 204 14.90 7.34 -8.60
N ASP A 205 15.19 6.05 -8.39
CA ASP A 205 16.45 5.42 -8.74
C ASP A 205 16.18 4.25 -9.70
N PRO A 206 16.49 4.38 -11.01
CA PRO A 206 16.25 3.31 -11.98
C PRO A 206 17.08 2.04 -11.72
N GLY A 207 18.12 2.11 -10.87
CA GLY A 207 18.85 0.93 -10.40
C GLY A 207 18.12 0.13 -9.33
N ARG A 208 17.12 0.72 -8.67
CA ARG A 208 16.37 0.10 -7.56
C ARG A 208 14.87 -0.03 -7.81
N CYS A 209 14.32 0.74 -8.75
CA CYS A 209 12.93 0.65 -9.11
C CYS A 209 12.66 0.88 -10.60
N PHE A 210 11.50 0.41 -11.06
CA PHE A 210 11.04 0.61 -12.43
C PHE A 210 9.56 0.97 -12.45
N ALA A 211 9.26 2.19 -12.91
CA ALA A 211 7.91 2.70 -13.06
C ALA A 211 7.38 2.54 -14.50
N PHE A 212 6.17 2.02 -14.67
CA PHE A 212 5.56 1.82 -15.99
C PHE A 212 4.03 2.01 -15.97
N VAL A 213 3.48 2.40 -17.12
CA VAL A 213 2.02 2.50 -17.28
C VAL A 213 1.45 1.12 -17.53
N HIS A 214 0.40 0.76 -16.80
CA HIS A 214 -0.26 -0.53 -16.96
C HIS A 214 -1.73 -0.45 -16.52
N ASP A 215 -2.63 -0.89 -17.40
CA ASP A 215 -4.02 -1.10 -17.03
C ASP A 215 -4.17 -2.48 -16.38
N LEU A 216 -4.44 -2.51 -15.07
CA LEU A 216 -4.68 -3.75 -14.33
C LEU A 216 -5.83 -4.59 -14.93
N SER A 217 -6.75 -3.96 -15.68
CA SER A 217 -7.88 -4.61 -16.31
C SER A 217 -7.54 -5.28 -17.65
N ASP A 218 -6.40 -4.95 -18.26
CA ASP A 218 -5.89 -5.58 -19.47
C ASP A 218 -5.02 -6.80 -19.11
N VAL A 219 -5.67 -7.96 -18.98
CA VAL A 219 -4.99 -9.20 -18.55
C VAL A 219 -4.09 -9.82 -19.62
N GLU A 220 -4.23 -9.39 -20.88
CA GLU A 220 -3.41 -9.83 -22.01
C GLU A 220 -2.14 -8.97 -22.15
N ALA A 221 -2.12 -7.78 -21.53
CA ALA A 221 -0.94 -6.93 -21.53
C ALA A 221 0.26 -7.63 -20.84
N ASN A 222 1.43 -7.41 -21.44
CA ASN A 222 2.68 -7.91 -20.89
C ASN A 222 3.15 -7.02 -19.74
N TYR A 223 3.56 -7.66 -18.65
CA TYR A 223 4.34 -6.99 -17.62
C TYR A 223 5.82 -6.97 -18.04
N PRO A 224 6.60 -5.94 -17.65
CA PRO A 224 8.05 -5.89 -17.85
C PRO A 224 8.80 -6.82 -16.88
N ILE A 225 8.15 -7.90 -16.45
CA ILE A 225 8.64 -8.88 -15.49
C ILE A 225 8.16 -10.29 -15.89
N PRO A 226 9.00 -11.33 -15.73
CA PRO A 226 8.58 -12.69 -15.99
C PRO A 226 7.50 -13.17 -15.02
N SER A 227 6.66 -14.11 -15.46
CA SER A 227 5.72 -14.80 -14.57
C SER A 227 6.49 -15.62 -13.52
N GLY A 228 5.92 -15.79 -12.33
CA GLY A 228 6.56 -16.58 -11.26
C GLY A 228 7.82 -15.96 -10.65
N SER A 229 8.04 -14.65 -10.79
CA SER A 229 9.30 -13.98 -10.41
C SER A 229 9.20 -13.04 -9.22
N LEU A 230 7.98 -12.65 -8.80
CA LEU A 230 7.74 -11.69 -7.73
C LEU A 230 7.64 -12.35 -6.36
N ASP A 231 8.22 -11.70 -5.35
CA ASP A 231 8.05 -12.05 -3.94
C ASP A 231 6.75 -11.50 -3.37
N VAL A 232 6.47 -10.23 -3.67
CA VAL A 232 5.34 -9.49 -3.10
C VAL A 232 4.64 -8.67 -4.18
N ILE A 233 3.31 -8.68 -4.16
CA ILE A 233 2.46 -7.74 -4.89
C ILE A 233 1.67 -6.93 -3.87
N VAL A 234 1.66 -5.61 -4.02
CA VAL A 234 0.99 -4.67 -3.12
C VAL A 234 -0.16 -3.99 -3.86
N LEU A 235 -1.36 -4.07 -3.25
CA LEU A 235 -2.61 -3.47 -3.72
C LEU A 235 -3.17 -2.54 -2.63
N ILE A 236 -2.83 -1.26 -2.66
CA ILE A 236 -3.32 -0.29 -1.67
C ILE A 236 -4.28 0.70 -2.35
N PHE A 237 -5.58 0.59 -2.05
CA PHE A 237 -6.65 1.43 -2.62
C PHE A 237 -6.72 1.43 -4.16
N VAL A 238 -6.36 0.32 -4.80
CA VAL A 238 -6.34 0.17 -6.27
C VAL A 238 -7.44 -0.73 -6.79
N LEU A 239 -7.71 -1.87 -6.11
CA LEU A 239 -8.67 -2.85 -6.62
C LEU A 239 -10.08 -2.27 -6.62
N SER A 240 -10.41 -1.43 -5.64
CA SER A 240 -11.69 -0.71 -5.60
C SER A 240 -11.92 0.24 -6.78
N ALA A 241 -10.87 0.70 -7.47
CA ALA A 241 -11.02 1.57 -8.64
C ALA A 241 -11.42 0.80 -9.92
N LEU A 242 -11.28 -0.53 -9.91
CA LEU A 242 -11.59 -1.40 -11.03
C LEU A 242 -13.09 -1.73 -11.09
N HIS A 243 -13.59 -1.97 -12.31
CA HIS A 243 -14.94 -2.49 -12.47
C HIS A 243 -15.02 -3.92 -11.89
N PRO A 244 -16.04 -4.28 -11.08
CA PRO A 244 -16.14 -5.59 -10.42
C PRO A 244 -15.95 -6.79 -11.34
N ASN A 245 -16.55 -6.77 -12.53
CA ASN A 245 -16.44 -7.86 -13.51
C ASN A 245 -15.00 -8.10 -14.03
N LYS A 246 -14.08 -7.14 -13.86
CA LYS A 246 -12.68 -7.28 -14.29
C LYS A 246 -11.77 -7.81 -13.16
N MET A 247 -12.21 -7.72 -11.90
CA MET A 247 -11.38 -8.01 -10.72
C MET A 247 -10.84 -9.45 -10.67
N GLN A 248 -11.68 -10.46 -10.92
CA GLN A 248 -11.26 -11.87 -10.84
C GLN A 248 -10.12 -12.18 -11.82
N ALA A 249 -10.25 -11.72 -13.06
CA ALA A 249 -9.24 -11.93 -14.10
C ALA A 249 -7.93 -11.20 -13.75
N SER A 250 -8.04 -9.95 -13.28
CA SER A 250 -6.88 -9.17 -12.82
C SER A 250 -6.13 -9.82 -11.65
N ILE A 251 -6.84 -10.29 -10.62
CA ILE A 251 -6.19 -10.98 -9.48
C ILE A 251 -5.55 -12.31 -9.93
N SER A 252 -6.20 -13.06 -10.83
CA SER A 252 -5.64 -14.29 -11.40
C SER A 252 -4.36 -14.01 -12.19
N ARG A 253 -4.33 -12.91 -12.96
CA ARG A 253 -3.14 -12.46 -13.68
C ARG A 253 -2.02 -12.08 -12.72
N LEU A 254 -2.29 -11.29 -11.67
CA LEU A 254 -1.30 -10.94 -10.65
C LEU A 254 -0.77 -12.17 -9.92
N ALA A 255 -1.63 -13.13 -9.57
CA ALA A 255 -1.22 -14.38 -8.92
C ALA A 255 -0.22 -15.17 -9.77
N SER A 256 -0.35 -15.13 -11.11
CA SER A 256 0.58 -15.79 -12.03
C SER A 256 2.01 -15.21 -11.97
N LEU A 257 2.16 -13.94 -11.57
CA LEU A 257 3.44 -13.24 -11.47
C LEU A 257 4.20 -13.58 -10.18
N LEU A 258 3.51 -14.01 -9.12
CA LEU A 258 4.13 -14.41 -7.86
C LEU A 258 4.93 -15.70 -8.01
N LYS A 259 6.11 -15.82 -7.41
CA LYS A 259 6.76 -17.12 -7.25
C LYS A 259 6.01 -18.00 -6.25
N PRO A 260 6.25 -19.33 -6.21
CA PRO A 260 5.74 -20.17 -5.12
C PRO A 260 6.11 -19.60 -3.74
N GLY A 261 5.12 -19.48 -2.86
CA GLY A 261 5.29 -18.83 -1.55
C GLY A 261 5.26 -17.30 -1.55
N GLY A 262 5.23 -16.65 -2.72
CA GLY A 262 5.04 -15.21 -2.85
C GLY A 262 3.65 -14.76 -2.37
N VAL A 263 3.51 -13.48 -2.01
CA VAL A 263 2.29 -12.97 -1.35
C VAL A 263 1.69 -11.76 -2.06
N ILE A 264 0.35 -11.69 -2.08
CA ILE A 264 -0.39 -10.46 -2.35
C ILE A 264 -0.79 -9.83 -1.02
N LEU A 265 -0.48 -8.55 -0.86
CA LEU A 265 -0.87 -7.69 0.24
C LEU A 265 -1.90 -6.70 -0.26
N LEU A 266 -3.09 -6.68 0.34
CA LEU A 266 -4.15 -5.75 -0.06
C LEU A 266 -4.63 -4.94 1.13
N ARG A 267 -4.84 -3.63 0.92
CA ARG A 267 -5.62 -2.77 1.80
C ARG A 267 -6.55 -1.90 0.98
N ASP A 268 -7.87 -2.06 1.17
CA ASP A 268 -8.86 -1.32 0.39
C ASP A 268 -10.10 -0.95 1.23
N TYR A 269 -11.06 -0.26 0.61
CA TYR A 269 -12.29 0.20 1.26
C TYR A 269 -13.21 -0.97 1.64
N GLY A 270 -13.61 -1.00 2.92
CA GLY A 270 -14.61 -1.95 3.41
C GLY A 270 -16.04 -1.41 3.30
N ARG A 271 -17.00 -2.33 3.24
CA ARG A 271 -18.44 -2.04 3.26
C ARG A 271 -18.79 -1.18 4.46
N TYR A 272 -19.65 -0.20 4.23
CA TYR A 272 -20.10 0.80 5.19
C TYR A 272 -19.03 1.78 5.69
N ASP A 273 -17.86 1.85 5.04
CA ASP A 273 -16.95 2.98 5.27
C ASP A 273 -17.69 4.30 5.09
N MET A 274 -17.34 5.30 5.90
CA MET A 274 -17.95 6.62 5.81
C MET A 274 -17.93 7.20 4.38
N ALA A 275 -16.92 6.89 3.55
CA ALA A 275 -16.92 7.31 2.15
C ALA A 275 -18.10 6.74 1.37
N GLN A 276 -18.49 5.48 1.60
CA GLN A 276 -19.67 4.87 1.00
C GLN A 276 -20.95 5.56 1.47
N LEU A 277 -21.08 5.75 2.79
CA LEU A 277 -22.31 6.27 3.40
C LEU A 277 -22.61 7.74 3.05
N ARG A 278 -21.60 8.47 2.55
CA ARG A 278 -21.72 9.87 2.12
C ARG A 278 -22.18 10.04 0.68
N PHE A 279 -22.18 8.99 -0.14
CA PHE A 279 -22.72 9.08 -1.48
C PHE A 279 -24.18 9.53 -1.47
N LYS A 280 -24.58 10.16 -2.57
CA LYS A 280 -25.95 10.60 -2.84
C LYS A 280 -26.46 9.81 -4.03
N LYS A 281 -27.78 9.83 -4.23
CA LYS A 281 -28.44 9.29 -5.43
C LYS A 281 -27.78 9.83 -6.71
N GLY A 282 -27.76 9.01 -7.76
CA GLY A 282 -27.14 9.36 -9.04
C GLY A 282 -25.61 9.22 -9.04
N ARG A 283 -25.05 8.41 -8.15
CA ARG A 283 -23.61 8.08 -8.11
C ARG A 283 -23.32 6.58 -8.17
N CYS A 284 -24.35 5.73 -8.10
CA CYS A 284 -24.20 4.29 -8.17
C CYS A 284 -23.98 3.86 -9.62
N LEU A 285 -22.94 3.09 -9.88
CA LEU A 285 -22.68 2.45 -11.16
C LEU A 285 -23.29 1.04 -11.14
N SER A 286 -23.00 0.28 -10.09
CA SER A 286 -23.58 -1.04 -9.81
C SER A 286 -23.54 -1.29 -8.30
N GLU A 287 -23.99 -2.46 -7.84
CA GLU A 287 -24.10 -2.73 -6.41
C GLU A 287 -22.75 -2.50 -5.69
N ASN A 288 -22.73 -1.53 -4.77
CA ASN A 288 -21.56 -1.11 -4.00
C ASN A 288 -20.40 -0.51 -4.81
N PHE A 289 -20.64 -0.20 -6.08
CA PHE A 289 -19.70 0.47 -6.98
C PHE A 289 -20.22 1.87 -7.32
N TYR A 290 -19.40 2.88 -7.07
CA TYR A 290 -19.82 4.28 -7.19
C TYR A 290 -18.82 5.11 -7.97
N VAL A 291 -19.32 6.19 -8.58
CA VAL A 291 -18.50 7.25 -9.16
C VAL A 291 -18.41 8.45 -8.22
N ARG A 292 -17.21 9.01 -8.08
CA ARG A 292 -16.88 10.18 -7.27
C ARG A 292 -17.15 11.48 -8.02
N GLY A 293 -16.95 12.61 -7.34
CA GLY A 293 -17.18 13.94 -7.93
C GLY A 293 -16.21 14.29 -9.06
N ASP A 294 -15.00 13.71 -9.02
CA ASP A 294 -13.93 13.84 -10.02
C ASP A 294 -14.03 12.81 -11.16
N GLY A 295 -15.06 11.96 -11.16
CA GLY A 295 -15.25 10.90 -12.16
C GLY A 295 -14.48 9.60 -11.86
N THR A 296 -13.58 9.58 -10.88
CA THR A 296 -12.93 8.34 -10.43
C THR A 296 -13.95 7.42 -9.76
N ARG A 297 -13.65 6.12 -9.70
CA ARG A 297 -14.60 5.09 -9.25
C ARG A 297 -14.11 4.42 -7.98
N VAL A 298 -15.04 3.83 -7.22
CA VAL A 298 -14.74 3.12 -5.98
C VAL A 298 -15.76 2.04 -5.69
N TYR A 299 -15.27 0.84 -5.44
CA TYR A 299 -15.99 -0.31 -4.89
C TYR A 299 -15.77 -0.43 -3.38
N PHE A 300 -16.75 -0.98 -2.66
CA PHE A 300 -16.65 -1.23 -1.22
C PHE A 300 -16.81 -2.72 -0.92
N PHE A 301 -15.75 -3.34 -0.43
CA PHE A 301 -15.66 -4.79 -0.30
C PHE A 301 -16.22 -5.31 1.02
N THR A 302 -16.72 -6.55 1.02
CA THR A 302 -16.79 -7.41 2.20
C THR A 302 -15.55 -8.32 2.26
N GLN A 303 -15.32 -8.97 3.41
CA GLN A 303 -14.21 -9.92 3.53
C GLN A 303 -14.40 -11.14 2.66
N ASP A 304 -15.64 -11.59 2.52
CA ASP A 304 -16.00 -12.80 1.78
C ASP A 304 -15.81 -12.57 0.28
N GLU A 305 -16.24 -11.43 -0.27
CA GLU A 305 -15.98 -11.06 -1.67
C GLU A 305 -14.48 -11.10 -2.00
N LEU A 306 -13.63 -10.52 -1.15
CA LEU A 306 -12.18 -10.58 -1.35
C LEU A 306 -11.65 -12.01 -1.17
N HIS A 307 -12.18 -12.78 -0.22
CA HIS A 307 -11.79 -14.16 -0.02
C HIS A 307 -12.04 -15.02 -1.26
N GLU A 308 -13.23 -14.89 -1.85
CA GLU A 308 -13.62 -15.57 -3.07
C GLU A 308 -12.72 -15.18 -4.25
N LEU A 309 -12.45 -13.88 -4.43
CA LEU A 309 -11.55 -13.39 -5.50
C LEU A 309 -10.15 -14.02 -5.41
N PHE A 310 -9.55 -14.02 -4.22
CA PHE A 310 -8.20 -14.53 -4.02
C PHE A 310 -8.12 -16.07 -4.08
N VAL A 311 -9.08 -16.78 -3.50
CA VAL A 311 -9.13 -18.26 -3.59
C VAL A 311 -9.43 -18.71 -5.02
N GLY A 312 -10.32 -18.02 -5.73
CA GLY A 312 -10.60 -18.25 -7.15
C GLY A 312 -9.37 -18.06 -8.05
N ALA A 313 -8.40 -17.25 -7.61
CA ALA A 313 -7.10 -17.09 -8.25
C ALA A 313 -6.03 -18.11 -7.80
N GLY A 314 -6.42 -19.14 -7.01
CA GLY A 314 -5.52 -20.19 -6.53
C GLY A 314 -4.60 -19.76 -5.38
N LEU A 315 -4.94 -18.70 -4.65
CA LEU A 315 -4.15 -18.21 -3.52
C LEU A 315 -4.72 -18.71 -2.18
N GLU A 316 -3.81 -19.01 -1.25
CA GLU A 316 -4.13 -19.43 0.11
C GLU A 316 -4.31 -18.22 1.03
N LYS A 317 -5.38 -18.21 1.84
CA LYS A 317 -5.61 -17.19 2.85
C LYS A 317 -4.56 -17.27 3.96
N VAL A 318 -3.78 -16.21 4.15
CA VAL A 318 -2.90 -16.03 5.31
C VAL A 318 -3.56 -15.12 6.34
N GLN A 319 -4.16 -14.01 5.87
CA GLN A 319 -4.86 -13.05 6.70
C GLN A 319 -6.00 -12.40 5.91
N ASN A 320 -7.14 -12.17 6.56
CA ASN A 320 -8.26 -11.40 6.02
C ASN A 320 -8.93 -10.71 7.22
N LEU A 321 -8.77 -9.39 7.36
CA LEU A 321 -9.23 -8.62 8.51
C LEU A 321 -10.09 -7.43 8.06
N VAL A 322 -11.14 -7.11 8.83
CA VAL A 322 -11.79 -5.78 8.78
C VAL A 322 -11.15 -4.88 9.81
N ASP A 323 -10.62 -3.75 9.36
CA ASP A 323 -10.10 -2.69 10.20
C ASP A 323 -11.16 -1.58 10.36
N ARG A 324 -11.84 -1.58 11.52
CA ARG A 324 -12.83 -0.57 11.90
C ARG A 324 -12.19 0.45 12.83
N ARG A 325 -12.17 1.73 12.42
CA ARG A 325 -11.62 2.83 13.22
C ARG A 325 -12.62 3.96 13.40
N LEU A 326 -12.60 4.58 14.57
CA LEU A 326 -13.27 5.86 14.79
C LEU A 326 -12.23 6.98 14.74
N GLN A 327 -12.24 7.74 13.65
CA GLN A 327 -11.43 8.95 13.52
C GLN A 327 -12.19 10.16 14.01
N VAL A 328 -11.48 11.09 14.64
CA VAL A 328 -12.09 12.26 15.27
C VAL A 328 -11.41 13.52 14.79
N ASN A 329 -12.18 14.42 14.18
CA ASN A 329 -11.74 15.79 13.93
C ASN A 329 -12.14 16.64 15.14
N ARG A 330 -11.18 16.89 16.03
CA ARG A 330 -11.40 17.67 17.26
C ARG A 330 -11.82 19.10 16.98
N GLY A 331 -11.24 19.74 15.96
CA GLY A 331 -11.54 21.13 15.60
C GLY A 331 -12.98 21.32 15.09
N LYS A 332 -13.55 20.30 14.43
CA LYS A 332 -14.94 20.32 13.94
C LYS A 332 -15.91 19.52 14.80
N GLN A 333 -15.43 18.88 15.88
CA GLN A 333 -16.19 17.93 16.70
C GLN A 333 -16.89 16.84 15.86
N LEU A 334 -16.24 16.36 14.80
CA LEU A 334 -16.80 15.35 13.89
C LEU A 334 -16.17 13.98 14.13
N THR A 335 -17.02 12.97 14.28
CA THR A 335 -16.63 11.57 14.27
C THR A 335 -16.77 10.97 12.88
N MET A 336 -15.85 10.08 12.52
CA MET A 336 -15.74 9.48 11.21
C MET A 336 -15.43 7.99 11.36
N TYR A 337 -16.43 7.15 11.14
CA TYR A 337 -16.25 5.70 11.16
C TYR A 337 -15.62 5.24 9.85
N ARG A 338 -14.43 4.68 9.95
CA ARG A 338 -13.67 4.17 8.81
C ARG A 338 -13.69 2.66 8.83
N VAL A 339 -13.86 2.07 7.66
CA VAL A 339 -13.86 0.63 7.47
C VAL A 339 -12.93 0.32 6.31
N TRP A 340 -11.90 -0.45 6.58
CA TRP A 340 -10.99 -0.99 5.57
C TRP A 340 -10.96 -2.50 5.66
N ILE A 341 -10.57 -3.14 4.57
CA ILE A 341 -10.22 -4.56 4.59
C ILE A 341 -8.74 -4.67 4.31
N GLN A 342 -8.07 -5.51 5.10
CA GLN A 342 -6.66 -5.81 4.97
C GLN A 342 -6.46 -7.32 4.81
N CYS A 343 -5.86 -7.70 3.70
CA CYS A 343 -5.73 -9.07 3.27
C CYS A 343 -4.27 -9.42 2.97
N LYS A 344 -3.90 -10.65 3.29
CA LYS A 344 -2.66 -11.30 2.87
C LYS A 344 -3.00 -12.68 2.33
N TYR A 345 -2.65 -12.92 1.08
CA TYR A 345 -2.86 -14.19 0.41
C TYR A 345 -1.56 -14.65 -0.22
N ARG A 346 -1.32 -15.96 -0.22
CA ARG A 346 -0.04 -16.55 -0.61
C ARG A 346 -0.23 -17.52 -1.75
N ARG A 347 0.66 -17.47 -2.75
CA ARG A 347 0.74 -18.51 -3.77
C ARG A 347 1.26 -19.79 -3.12
N ALA A 348 0.57 -20.91 -3.36
CA ALA A 348 0.94 -22.20 -2.79
C ALA A 348 2.43 -22.52 -3.02
N LEU A 349 3.06 -23.18 -2.04
CA LEU A 349 4.39 -23.72 -2.21
C LEU A 349 4.31 -24.89 -3.20
N VAL A 350 5.31 -25.02 -4.07
CA VAL A 350 5.46 -26.25 -4.87
C VAL A 350 5.84 -27.35 -3.88
N GLN A 351 5.01 -28.39 -3.75
CA GLN A 351 5.42 -29.56 -3.00
C GLN A 351 6.58 -30.23 -3.75
N PRO A 352 7.69 -30.58 -3.07
CA PRO A 352 8.73 -31.35 -3.72
C PRO A 352 8.14 -32.68 -4.20
N SER A 353 8.28 -32.93 -5.50
CA SER A 353 7.85 -34.15 -6.20
C SER A 353 8.56 -35.39 -5.70
#